data_AF-A0A2E1LT43-F1
#
_entry.id   AF-A0A2E1LT43-F1
#
_cell.length_a   1.000
_cell.length_b   1.000
_cell.length_c   1.000
_cell.angle_alpha   90.00
_cell.angle_beta   90.00
_cell.angle_gamma   90.00
#
_symmetry.space_group_name_H-M   'P 1'
#
loop_
_entity.id
_entity.type
_entity.pdbx_description
1 polymer ?
#
loop_
_entity_poly.entity_id
_entity_poly.type
_entity_poly.pdbx_seq_one_letter_code
_entity_poly.pdbx_strand_id
1 'polypeptide(L)'
;MIEIIAGTSVLYLVQLLLPIYLKTGSEPAKRAARAVKNLGESLPVFFTLAVLSIVMDVEANTSIALFWLIIRLLYFVIYTTGIGRQERSQNGTLQETQKIRSLTWSASLFCLIWMTGNLI
;
A
#
# COMPACT_ATOMS: atom_id res chain seq x y z
N MET A 1 -12.05 -5.57 12.77
CA MET A 1 -12.17 -5.10 11.37
C MET A 1 -12.50 -3.60 11.24
N ILE A 2 -13.50 -3.06 11.94
CA ILE A 2 -13.94 -1.65 11.80
C ILE A 2 -12.78 -0.65 11.98
N GLU A 3 -11.98 -0.80 13.05
CA GLU A 3 -10.81 0.06 13.29
C GLU A 3 -9.78 0.00 12.17
N ILE A 4 -9.63 -1.16 11.53
CA ILE A 4 -8.68 -1.36 10.42
C ILE A 4 -9.19 -0.66 9.16
N ILE A 5 -10.50 -0.70 8.88
CA ILE A 5 -11.14 0.07 7.81
C ILE A 5 -10.94 1.57 8.04
N ALA A 6 -11.20 2.04 9.27
CA ALA A 6 -11.01 3.44 9.64
C ALA A 6 -9.53 3.86 9.50
N GLY A 7 -8.60 3.07 10.04
CA GLY A 7 -7.16 3.31 9.92
C GLY A 7 -6.66 3.32 8.48
N THR A 8 -7.20 2.43 7.64
CA THR A 8 -6.91 2.40 6.20
C THR A 8 -7.40 3.67 5.50
N SER A 9 -8.59 4.15 5.88
CA SER A 9 -9.16 5.40 5.35
C SER A 9 -8.32 6.61 5.74
N VAL A 10 -7.89 6.69 7.01
CA VAL A 10 -6.98 7.72 7.50
C VAL A 10 -5.64 7.67 6.77
N LEU A 11 -5.06 6.47 6.61
CA LEU A 11 -3.82 6.30 5.86
C LEU A 11 -3.99 6.84 4.44
N TYR A 12 -5.06 6.46 3.73
CA TYR A 12 -5.31 6.94 2.38
C TYR A 12 -5.46 8.46 2.30
N LEU A 13 -6.20 9.08 3.23
CA LEU A 13 -6.33 10.54 3.30
C LEU A 13 -4.99 11.24 3.53
N VAL A 14 -4.16 10.72 4.43
CA VAL A 14 -2.80 11.25 4.66
C VAL A 14 -1.97 11.15 3.39
N GLN A 15 -2.03 10.02 2.68
CA GLN A 15 -1.30 9.87 1.43
C GLN A 15 -1.82 10.85 0.36
N LEU A 16 -3.14 11.02 0.23
CA LEU A 16 -3.75 11.95 -0.72
C LEU A 16 -3.27 13.39 -0.54
N LEU A 17 -3.12 13.81 0.72
CA LEU A 17 -2.71 15.15 1.07
C LEU A 17 -1.20 15.38 0.93
N LEU A 18 -0.37 14.34 1.15
CA LEU A 18 1.09 14.48 1.17
C LEU A 18 1.68 15.14 -0.09
N PRO A 19 1.32 14.77 -1.33
CA PRO A 19 1.86 15.41 -2.54
C PRO A 19 1.59 16.92 -2.63
N ILE A 20 0.49 17.39 -2.03
CA ILE A 20 0.08 18.82 -2.04
C ILE A 20 1.03 19.64 -1.17
N TYR A 21 1.48 19.07 -0.06
CA TYR A 21 2.41 19.72 0.87
C TYR A 21 3.88 19.62 0.45
N LEU A 22 4.20 18.78 -0.55
CA LEU A 22 5.55 18.65 -1.08
C LEU A 22 5.76 19.65 -2.22
N LYS A 23 7.00 20.12 -2.39
CA LYS A 23 7.37 21.04 -3.48
C LYS A 23 6.91 20.45 -4.83
N THR A 24 6.00 21.14 -5.50
CA THR A 24 5.42 20.69 -6.77
C THR A 24 6.51 20.36 -7.78
N GLY A 25 6.40 19.20 -8.43
CA GLY A 25 7.40 18.71 -9.40
C GLY A 25 8.66 18.09 -8.80
N SER A 26 8.85 18.12 -7.47
CA SER A 26 9.98 17.45 -6.82
C SER A 26 9.86 15.93 -6.89
N GLU A 27 11.00 15.23 -6.86
CA GLU A 27 11.01 13.76 -6.85
C GLU A 27 10.23 13.14 -5.67
N PRO A 28 10.32 13.65 -4.42
CA PRO A 28 9.46 13.21 -3.33
C PRO A 28 7.96 13.38 -3.63
N ALA A 29 7.54 14.50 -4.23
CA ALA A 29 6.14 14.73 -4.59
C ALA A 29 5.64 13.72 -5.63
N LYS A 30 6.45 13.46 -6.68
CA LYS A 30 6.15 12.43 -7.68
C LYS A 30 6.07 11.04 -7.05
N ARG A 31 6.95 10.74 -6.09
CA ARG A 31 6.91 9.46 -5.36
C ARG A 31 5.66 9.35 -4.49
N ALA A 32 5.33 10.37 -3.72
CA ALA A 32 4.10 10.41 -2.93
C ALA A 32 2.86 10.19 -3.80
N ALA A 33 2.77 10.86 -4.96
CA ALA A 33 1.65 10.69 -5.89
C ALA A 33 1.53 9.25 -6.43
N ARG A 34 2.66 8.61 -6.75
CA ARG A 34 2.67 7.20 -7.18
C ARG A 34 2.28 6.23 -6.04
N ALA A 35 2.70 6.51 -4.80
CA ALA A 35 2.29 5.72 -3.64
C ALA A 35 0.77 5.78 -3.40
N VAL A 36 0.19 6.99 -3.47
CA VAL A 36 -1.27 7.19 -3.39
C VAL A 36 -2.00 6.38 -4.46
N LYS A 37 -1.55 6.48 -5.71
CA LYS A 37 -2.17 5.75 -6.82
C LYS A 37 -2.15 4.24 -6.56
N ASN A 38 -1.02 3.70 -6.09
CA ASN A 38 -0.88 2.28 -5.79
C ASN A 38 -1.78 1.80 -4.64
N LEU A 39 -1.94 2.61 -3.58
CA LEU A 39 -2.91 2.29 -2.53
C LEU A 39 -4.33 2.35 -3.09
N GLY A 40 -4.67 3.40 -3.85
CA GLY A 40 -5.96 3.60 -4.50
C GLY A 40 -6.40 2.43 -5.39
N GLU A 41 -5.47 1.81 -6.13
CA GLU A 41 -5.76 0.64 -6.97
C GLU A 41 -6.16 -0.60 -6.14
N SER A 42 -5.70 -0.72 -4.89
CA SER A 42 -5.99 -1.87 -4.01
C SER A 42 -7.12 -1.64 -3.01
N LEU A 43 -7.49 -0.38 -2.75
CA LEU A 43 -8.50 -0.02 -1.75
C LEU A 43 -9.88 -0.62 -2.02
N PRO A 44 -10.43 -0.59 -3.26
CA PRO A 44 -11.74 -1.17 -3.52
C PRO A 44 -11.80 -2.65 -3.15
N VAL A 45 -10.75 -3.40 -3.47
CA VAL A 45 -10.64 -4.83 -3.12
C VAL A 45 -10.56 -5.00 -1.61
N PHE A 46 -9.69 -4.25 -0.93
CA PHE A 46 -9.56 -4.34 0.53
C PHE A 46 -10.87 -4.02 1.25
N PHE A 47 -11.54 -2.91 0.92
CA PHE A 47 -12.80 -2.54 1.57
C PHE A 47 -13.90 -3.55 1.31
N THR A 48 -13.99 -4.09 0.09
CA THR A 48 -14.96 -5.15 -0.24
C THR A 48 -14.74 -6.37 0.65
N LEU A 49 -13.51 -6.89 0.71
CA LEU A 49 -13.17 -8.06 1.53
C LEU A 49 -13.38 -7.80 3.02
N ALA A 50 -13.02 -6.61 3.50
CA ALA A 50 -13.17 -6.23 4.90
C ALA A 50 -14.65 -6.13 5.31
N VAL A 51 -15.50 -5.53 4.48
CA VAL A 51 -16.95 -5.45 4.72
C VAL A 51 -17.59 -6.83 4.66
N LEU A 52 -17.26 -7.65 3.65
CA LEU A 52 -17.76 -9.03 3.56
C LEU A 52 -17.35 -9.86 4.78
N SER A 53 -16.12 -9.69 5.28
CA SER A 53 -15.66 -10.38 6.48
C SER A 53 -16.46 -9.99 7.73
N ILE A 54 -16.98 -8.75 7.81
CA ILE A 54 -17.88 -8.34 8.90
C ILE A 54 -19.25 -8.99 8.71
N VAL A 55 -19.81 -8.94 7.50
CA VAL A 55 -21.15 -9.46 7.20
C VAL A 55 -21.23 -10.97 7.39
N MET A 56 -20.15 -11.69 7.08
CA MET A 56 -20.04 -13.15 7.16
C MET A 56 -19.40 -13.64 8.46
N ASP A 57 -19.07 -12.75 9.40
CA ASP A 57 -18.44 -13.07 10.69
C ASP A 57 -17.12 -13.86 10.57
N VAL A 58 -16.30 -13.53 9.57
CA VAL A 58 -15.01 -14.19 9.31
C VAL A 58 -13.91 -13.51 10.14
N GLU A 59 -13.84 -13.88 11.42
CA GLU A 59 -12.89 -13.29 12.38
C GLU A 59 -11.42 -13.46 11.96
N ALA A 60 -11.08 -14.59 11.32
CA ALA A 60 -9.73 -14.91 10.84
C ALA A 60 -9.15 -13.84 9.90
N ASN A 61 -10.02 -13.09 9.20
CA ASN A 61 -9.60 -12.02 8.31
C ASN A 61 -9.16 -10.75 9.04
N THR A 62 -9.48 -10.59 10.32
CA THR A 62 -9.11 -9.39 11.10
C THR A 62 -7.60 -9.26 11.25
N SER A 63 -6.88 -10.35 11.57
CA SER A 63 -5.42 -10.32 11.71
C SER A 63 -4.73 -10.10 10.36
N ILE A 64 -5.22 -10.74 9.29
CA ILE A 64 -4.70 -10.60 7.93
C ILE A 64 -4.88 -9.15 7.43
N ALA A 65 -6.04 -8.55 7.68
CA ALA A 65 -6.30 -7.16 7.35
C ALA A 65 -5.37 -6.19 8.10
N LEU A 66 -5.05 -6.48 9.37
CA LEU A 66 -4.09 -5.69 10.15
C LEU A 66 -2.68 -5.80 9.55
N PHE A 67 -2.22 -7.01 9.21
CA PHE A 67 -0.94 -7.20 8.52
C PHE A 67 -0.89 -6.45 7.19
N TRP A 68 -1.97 -6.52 6.41
CA TRP A 68 -2.09 -5.76 5.17
C TRP A 68 -1.92 -4.25 5.40
N LEU A 69 -2.57 -3.69 6.43
CA LEU A 69 -2.45 -2.27 6.76
C LEU A 69 -1.03 -1.88 7.19
N ILE A 70 -0.37 -2.70 8.02
CA ILE A 70 1.04 -2.48 8.43
C ILE A 70 1.96 -2.49 7.21
N ILE A 71 1.80 -3.49 6.32
CA ILE A 71 2.57 -3.58 5.07
C ILE A 71 2.35 -2.33 4.20
N ARG A 72 1.12 -1.80 4.12
CA ARG A 72 0.82 -0.57 3.37
C ARG A 72 1.44 0.68 3.98
N LEU A 73 1.47 0.78 5.31
CA LEU A 73 2.17 1.85 6.00
C LEU A 73 3.68 1.79 5.69
N LEU A 74 4.28 0.61 5.79
CA LEU A 74 5.70 0.41 5.46
C LEU A 74 6.00 0.72 3.99
N TYR A 75 5.15 0.25 3.07
CA TYR A 75 5.27 0.56 1.64
C TYR A 75 5.31 2.07 1.42
N PHE A 76 4.38 2.80 2.03
CA PHE A 76 4.30 4.25 1.92
C PHE A 76 5.56 4.95 2.41
N VAL A 77 6.07 4.57 3.59
CA VAL A 77 7.31 5.15 4.14
C VAL A 77 8.50 4.85 3.23
N ILE A 78 8.68 3.60 2.79
CA ILE A 78 9.79 3.18 1.90
C ILE A 78 9.72 3.91 0.55
N TYR A 79 8.53 4.07 0.00
CA TYR A 79 8.33 4.66 -1.32
C TYR A 79 8.55 6.18 -1.30
N THR A 80 8.03 6.88 -0.29
CA THR A 80 8.15 8.34 -0.18
C THR A 80 9.58 8.77 0.16
N THR A 81 10.24 8.10 1.10
CA THR A 81 11.63 8.39 1.49
C THR A 81 12.64 8.00 0.40
N GLY A 82 12.32 6.99 -0.42
CA GLY A 82 13.24 6.47 -1.42
C GLY A 82 14.30 5.52 -0.87
N ILE A 83 14.12 5.01 0.36
CA ILE A 83 15.02 4.04 0.99
C ILE A 83 15.17 2.79 0.13
N GLY A 84 16.40 2.31 -0.05
CA GLY A 84 16.70 1.10 -0.82
C GLY A 84 16.58 1.27 -2.34
N ARG A 85 16.61 2.52 -2.84
CA ARG A 85 16.85 2.80 -4.27
C ARG A 85 18.30 2.46 -4.60
N GLN A 86 18.48 1.57 -5.57
CA GLN A 86 19.76 1.36 -6.23
C GLN A 86 19.68 1.98 -7.62
N GLU A 87 20.54 2.95 -7.87
CA GLU A 87 20.79 3.45 -9.23
C GLU A 87 21.68 2.43 -9.93
N ARG A 88 21.12 1.71 -10.91
CA ARG A 88 21.88 0.78 -11.73
C ARG A 88 21.95 1.35 -13.14
N SER A 89 23.16 1.72 -13.56
CA SER A 89 23.42 2.05 -14.95
C SER A 89 23.54 0.76 -15.75
N GLN A 90 22.59 0.51 -16.65
CA GLN A 90 22.71 -0.50 -17.70
C GLN A 90 22.55 0.20 -19.05
N ASN A 91 23.55 0.03 -19.93
CA ASN A 91 23.54 0.51 -21.32
C ASN A 91 23.17 2.01 -21.50
N GLY A 92 23.77 2.90 -20.69
CA GLY A 92 23.52 4.35 -20.80
C GLY A 92 22.15 4.83 -20.30
N THR A 93 21.27 3.90 -19.90
CA THR A 93 20.00 4.20 -19.22
C THR A 93 20.14 3.98 -17.72
N LEU A 94 19.85 5.03 -16.94
CA LEU A 94 19.70 4.95 -15.49
C LEU A 94 18.39 4.22 -15.18
N GLN A 95 18.47 2.94 -14.79
CA GLN A 95 17.30 2.18 -14.38
C GLN A 95 17.21 2.16 -12.86
N GLU A 96 16.19 2.83 -12.33
CA GLU A 96 15.95 2.88 -10.89
C GLU A 96 15.14 1.64 -10.45
N THR A 97 15.81 0.71 -9.77
CA THR A 97 15.14 -0.48 -9.24
C THR A 97 15.07 -0.39 -7.71
N GLN A 98 13.87 -0.49 -7.15
CA GLN A 98 13.65 -0.53 -5.71
C GLN A 98 13.05 -1.90 -5.35
N LYS A 99 13.92 -2.89 -5.08
CA LYS A 99 13.52 -4.29 -4.84
C LYS A 99 12.63 -4.47 -3.61
N ILE A 100 12.87 -3.67 -2.57
CA ILE A 100 12.10 -3.72 -1.31
C ILE A 100 10.63 -3.37 -1.59
N ARG A 101 10.38 -2.37 -2.44
CA ARG A 101 9.03 -1.97 -2.84
C ARG A 101 8.24 -3.14 -3.44
N SER A 102 8.83 -3.85 -4.40
CA SER A 102 8.15 -4.97 -5.06
C SER A 102 7.82 -6.09 -4.07
N LEU A 103 8.71 -6.35 -3.12
CA LEU A 103 8.46 -7.35 -2.08
C LEU A 103 7.27 -6.95 -1.19
N THR A 104 7.27 -5.70 -0.71
CA THR A 104 6.19 -5.18 0.14
C THR A 104 4.84 -5.14 -0.60
N TRP A 105 4.84 -4.81 -1.90
CA TRP A 105 3.63 -4.88 -2.72
C TRP A 105 3.11 -6.32 -2.88
N SER A 106 3.99 -7.26 -3.21
CA SER A 106 3.60 -8.67 -3.38
C SER A 106 3.08 -9.28 -2.07
N ALA A 107 3.70 -8.95 -0.93
CA ALA A 107 3.22 -9.37 0.38
C ALA A 107 1.81 -8.82 0.68
N SER A 108 1.54 -7.55 0.32
CA SER A 108 0.20 -6.97 0.46
C SER A 108 -0.83 -7.66 -0.44
N LEU A 109 -0.46 -8.03 -1.67
CA LEU A 109 -1.35 -8.76 -2.57
C LEU A 109 -1.68 -10.16 -2.01
N PHE A 110 -0.68 -10.85 -1.46
CA PHE A 110 -0.86 -12.15 -0.82
C PHE A 110 -1.89 -12.09 0.32
N CYS A 111 -1.86 -11.06 1.17
CA CYS A 111 -2.87 -10.87 2.21
C CYS A 111 -4.30 -10.77 1.64
N LEU A 112 -4.50 -10.04 0.53
CA LEU A 112 -5.83 -9.91 -0.09
C LEU A 112 -6.33 -11.25 -0.66
N ILE A 113 -5.43 -12.02 -1.29
CA ILE A 113 -5.75 -13.37 -1.80
C ILE A 113 -6.13 -14.29 -0.64
N TRP A 114 -5.38 -14.25 0.47
CA TRP A 114 -5.71 -15.05 1.66
C TRP A 114 -7.08 -14.66 2.22
N MET A 115 -7.34 -13.36 2.41
CA MET A 115 -8.65 -12.91 2.88
C MET A 115 -9.79 -13.42 1.99
N THR A 116 -9.58 -13.42 0.67
CA THR A 116 -10.55 -13.96 -0.29
C THR A 116 -10.76 -15.47 -0.07
N GLY A 117 -9.68 -16.23 0.13
CA GLY A 117 -9.76 -17.67 0.38
C GLY A 117 -10.43 -18.04 1.72
N ASN A 118 -10.48 -17.14 2.69
CA ASN A 118 -11.25 -17.36 3.92
C ASN A 118 -12.75 -17.03 3.77
N LEU A 119 -13.16 -16.38 2.67
CA LEU A 119 -14.56 -16.04 2.40
C LEU A 119 -15.30 -17.12 1.57
N ILE A 120 -14.57 -18.06 0.97
CA ILE A 120 -15.08 -19.10 0.05
C ILE A 120 -14.68 -20.46 0.59
#